data_AF-A0A931V9B9-F1
#
_entry.id   AF-A0A931V9B9-F1
#
_cell.length_a   1.000
_cell.length_b   1.000
_cell.length_c   1.000
_cell.angle_alpha   90.00
_cell.angle_beta   90.00
_cell.angle_gamma   90.00
#
_symmetry.space_group_name_H-M   'P 1'
#
loop_
_entity.id
_entity.type
_entity.pdbx_description
1 polymer ?
#
loop_
_entity_poly.entity_id
_entity_poly.type
_entity_poly.pdbx_seq_one_letter_code
_entity_poly.pdbx_strand_id
1 'polypeptide(L)'
;MARLLGNEPNSPGHNAPCSARALSPGRSAPAKPGRDGESAEPGKGPVVSPTRNALMIGGVRYTNAAAKFWASLLSEVTTDFAEGTTLILETLSGAVLTRELLFPEMALQRELDQLGPALGLEQALKEALIEFDLYGPPGAVQLSLLAGERELKRCELPLDCVDTDIFAYLLAWLLEWAELPESQWDDENLTGAFSLRDLQNTIEGRLQFEFRRQHIREGLFHWRLLISGLPFRPLTHHIRARLE
;
A
#
# COMPACT_ATOMS: atom_id res chain seq x y z
N MET A 1 40.89 -8.83 -37.05
CA MET A 1 42.28 -8.49 -36.71
C MET A 1 42.23 -7.57 -35.49
N ALA A 2 42.82 -7.82 -34.32
CA ALA A 2 43.60 -8.92 -33.79
C ALA A 2 43.53 -8.85 -32.24
N ARG A 3 43.46 -10.04 -31.60
CA ARG A 3 43.97 -10.52 -30.28
C ARG A 3 44.44 -9.49 -29.24
N LEU A 4 44.21 -9.66 -27.93
CA LEU A 4 44.79 -10.68 -27.01
C LEU A 4 43.98 -10.62 -25.69
N LEU A 5 43.40 -11.70 -25.12
CA LEU A 5 43.96 -12.86 -24.37
C LEU A 5 44.72 -12.53 -23.06
N GLY A 6 44.29 -13.19 -21.97
CA GLY A 6 45.02 -13.41 -20.72
C GLY A 6 44.07 -13.68 -19.53
N ASN A 7 43.55 -14.90 -19.34
CA ASN A 7 44.09 -16.03 -18.56
C ASN A 7 44.15 -15.83 -17.01
N GLU A 8 43.29 -16.58 -16.33
CA GLU A 8 43.41 -17.21 -14.98
C GLU A 8 44.78 -17.93 -14.77
N PRO A 9 45.23 -18.35 -13.54
CA PRO A 9 44.46 -19.17 -12.56
C PRO A 9 44.87 -19.22 -11.06
N ASN A 10 44.09 -19.99 -10.26
CA ASN A 10 44.49 -20.92 -9.16
C ASN A 10 45.28 -20.38 -7.94
N SER A 11 45.11 -20.77 -6.67
CA SER A 11 44.60 -21.96 -5.96
C SER A 11 44.72 -21.67 -4.41
N PRO A 12 44.86 -22.62 -3.45
CA PRO A 12 43.79 -23.14 -2.58
C PRO A 12 44.12 -23.15 -1.06
N GLY A 13 43.21 -23.71 -0.24
CA GLY A 13 43.49 -24.26 1.10
C GLY A 13 42.61 -23.70 2.20
N HIS A 14 42.27 -24.38 3.30
CA HIS A 14 42.56 -25.73 3.81
C HIS A 14 41.63 -25.96 5.03
N ASN A 15 41.17 -27.19 5.22
CA ASN A 15 40.83 -27.92 6.47
C ASN A 15 39.88 -27.27 7.52
N ALA A 16 38.65 -27.77 7.73
CA ALA A 16 38.25 -28.96 8.53
C ALA A 16 38.00 -28.66 10.04
N PRO A 17 37.44 -29.57 10.87
CA PRO A 17 36.10 -29.42 11.44
C PRO A 17 36.08 -29.40 12.99
N CYS A 18 34.94 -29.04 13.59
CA CYS A 18 34.69 -29.31 15.01
C CYS A 18 33.27 -29.85 15.23
N SER A 19 33.21 -31.15 15.49
CA SER A 19 32.06 -31.87 16.04
C SER A 19 32.08 -31.83 17.56
N ALA A 20 30.91 -31.64 18.18
CA ALA A 20 30.48 -32.16 19.49
C ALA A 20 29.22 -31.36 19.91
N ARG A 21 28.16 -31.89 20.52
CA ARG A 21 27.72 -33.23 20.92
C ARG A 21 26.29 -33.04 21.45
N ALA A 22 25.41 -34.00 21.16
CA ALA A 22 24.04 -34.06 21.66
C ALA A 22 23.95 -34.18 23.19
N LEU A 23 22.82 -33.77 23.77
CA LEU A 23 22.10 -34.44 24.88
C LEU A 23 20.68 -33.85 25.05
N SER A 24 19.67 -34.70 24.89
CA SER A 24 18.25 -34.48 25.19
C SER A 24 17.95 -34.79 26.69
N PRO A 25 16.71 -35.12 27.11
CA PRO A 25 15.63 -34.24 27.55
C PRO A 25 15.18 -34.50 29.02
N GLY A 26 14.38 -33.63 29.62
CA GLY A 26 13.67 -33.91 30.88
C GLY A 26 12.36 -33.11 30.95
N ARG A 27 11.19 -33.72 30.70
CA ARG A 27 10.28 -34.34 31.70
C ARG A 27 10.03 -33.48 32.95
N SER A 28 8.83 -32.90 33.03
CA SER A 28 7.77 -33.34 33.97
C SER A 28 6.83 -32.17 34.33
N ALA A 29 5.54 -32.37 34.07
CA ALA A 29 4.44 -31.68 34.75
C ALA A 29 4.37 -32.13 36.22
N PRO A 30 3.71 -31.34 37.09
CA PRO A 30 2.41 -31.84 37.54
C PRO A 30 1.31 -30.77 37.64
N ALA A 31 0.09 -31.30 37.61
CA ALA A 31 -1.20 -30.66 37.65
C ALA A 31 -1.47 -29.81 38.91
N LYS A 32 -2.26 -28.75 38.73
CA LYS A 32 -3.09 -28.13 39.78
C LYS A 32 -4.56 -28.29 39.39
N PRO A 33 -5.43 -28.84 40.26
CA PRO A 33 -6.88 -28.71 40.12
C PRO A 33 -7.37 -27.52 40.93
N GLY A 34 -8.45 -26.90 40.47
CA GLY A 34 -9.30 -26.05 41.29
C GLY A 34 -9.55 -24.67 40.71
N ARG A 35 -10.70 -24.52 40.04
CA ARG A 35 -11.68 -23.50 40.41
C ARG A 35 -13.02 -23.76 39.72
N ASP A 36 -14.00 -23.99 40.58
CA ASP A 36 -15.42 -23.95 40.30
C ASP A 36 -15.86 -22.52 39.97
N GLY A 37 -16.88 -22.42 39.11
CA GLY A 37 -17.77 -21.27 39.05
C GLY A 37 -17.52 -20.28 37.92
N GLU A 38 -17.85 -20.66 36.69
CA GLU A 38 -18.10 -19.68 35.62
C GLU A 38 -19.56 -19.77 35.19
N SER A 39 -20.33 -18.82 35.70
CA SER A 39 -21.71 -18.55 35.29
C SER A 39 -21.75 -18.29 33.80
N ALA A 40 -22.63 -19.02 33.12
CA ALA A 40 -22.92 -18.83 31.70
C ALA A 40 -23.37 -17.39 31.42
N GLU A 41 -22.53 -16.60 30.76
CA GLU A 41 -22.97 -15.38 30.09
C GLU A 41 -23.82 -15.73 28.87
N PRO A 42 -24.92 -15.00 28.60
CA PRO A 42 -25.77 -15.24 27.45
C PRO A 42 -25.00 -14.89 26.18
N GLY A 43 -24.97 -15.84 25.25
CA GLY A 43 -24.28 -15.73 23.97
C GLY A 43 -24.57 -14.41 23.27
N LYS A 44 -23.55 -13.55 23.22
CA LYS A 44 -23.40 -12.59 22.12
C LYS A 44 -23.27 -13.43 20.85
N GLY A 45 -24.40 -13.66 20.18
CA GLY A 45 -24.39 -14.07 18.78
C GLY A 45 -23.44 -13.13 18.02
N PRO A 46 -22.76 -13.61 16.96
CA PRO A 46 -21.81 -12.80 16.23
C PRO A 46 -22.54 -11.54 15.79
N VAL A 47 -22.16 -10.40 16.39
CA VAL A 47 -22.50 -9.09 15.87
C VAL A 47 -21.76 -9.04 14.54
N VAL A 48 -22.47 -9.42 13.48
CA VAL A 48 -22.03 -9.19 12.11
C VAL A 48 -22.01 -7.68 11.98
N SER A 49 -20.88 -7.08 12.35
CA SER A 49 -20.60 -5.68 12.13
C SER A 49 -20.92 -5.40 10.66
N PRO A 50 -21.81 -4.43 10.35
CA PRO A 50 -22.21 -4.17 8.97
C PRO A 50 -20.94 -3.94 8.17
N THR A 51 -20.84 -4.58 6.99
CA THR A 51 -19.66 -4.57 6.11
C THR A 51 -19.21 -3.14 5.84
N ARG A 52 -18.26 -2.68 6.67
CA ARG A 52 -18.21 -1.26 7.06
C ARG A 52 -17.25 -0.41 6.25
N ASN A 53 -16.76 -0.79 5.09
CA ASN A 53 -15.93 0.12 4.29
C ASN A 53 -16.03 -0.27 2.82
N ALA A 54 -16.83 0.45 2.04
CA ALA A 54 -16.97 0.18 0.62
C ALA A 54 -17.09 1.50 -0.16
N LEU A 55 -16.24 1.63 -1.18
CA LEU A 55 -16.24 2.76 -2.10
C LEU A 55 -16.93 2.33 -3.39
N MET A 56 -17.93 3.07 -3.83
CA MET A 56 -18.58 2.86 -5.13
C MET A 56 -17.88 3.71 -6.17
N ILE A 57 -17.37 3.10 -7.25
CA ILE A 57 -16.73 3.79 -8.37
C ILE A 57 -17.35 3.29 -9.65
N GLY A 58 -17.89 4.21 -10.47
CA GLY A 58 -18.59 3.83 -11.71
C GLY A 58 -19.76 2.86 -11.49
N GLY A 59 -20.36 2.83 -10.29
CA GLY A 59 -21.40 1.87 -9.92
C GLY A 59 -20.89 0.49 -9.46
N VAL A 60 -19.58 0.26 -9.45
CA VAL A 60 -18.95 -0.96 -8.93
C VAL A 60 -18.53 -0.76 -7.47
N ARG A 61 -18.73 -1.78 -6.64
CA ARG A 61 -18.38 -1.75 -5.22
C ARG A 61 -16.96 -2.28 -4.99
N TYR A 62 -16.09 -1.45 -4.43
CA TYR A 62 -14.73 -1.81 -4.04
C TYR A 62 -14.60 -1.89 -2.51
N THR A 63 -13.94 -2.95 -2.03
CA THR A 63 -13.71 -3.21 -0.59
C THR A 63 -12.24 -3.55 -0.29
N ASN A 64 -11.35 -3.34 -1.26
CA ASN A 64 -9.91 -3.59 -1.13
C ASN A 64 -9.25 -2.51 -0.24
N ALA A 65 -7.97 -2.70 0.08
CA ALA A 65 -7.22 -1.77 0.93
C ALA A 65 -7.14 -0.35 0.33
N ALA A 66 -6.93 -0.23 -0.99
CA ALA A 66 -6.87 1.06 -1.66
C ALA A 66 -8.18 1.85 -1.55
N ALA A 67 -9.33 1.20 -1.75
CA ALA A 67 -10.65 1.81 -1.59
C ALA A 67 -10.87 2.32 -0.17
N LYS A 68 -10.43 1.56 0.85
CA LYS A 68 -10.51 1.98 2.24
C LYS A 68 -9.60 3.18 2.51
N PHE A 69 -8.35 3.11 2.06
CA PHE A 69 -7.38 4.18 2.21
C PHE A 69 -7.88 5.50 1.61
N TRP A 70 -8.26 5.49 0.32
CA TRP A 70 -8.71 6.69 -0.36
C TRP A 70 -10.02 7.22 0.24
N ALA A 71 -10.99 6.36 0.59
CA ALA A 71 -12.22 6.80 1.25
C ALA A 71 -11.94 7.46 2.61
N SER A 72 -11.11 6.83 3.45
CA SER A 72 -10.74 7.37 4.77
C SER A 72 -9.99 8.70 4.65
N LEU A 73 -9.00 8.78 3.75
CA LEU A 73 -8.22 10.00 3.55
C LEU A 73 -9.10 11.17 3.09
N LEU A 74 -9.97 10.94 2.10
CA LEU A 74 -10.88 11.96 1.62
C LEU A 74 -11.92 12.35 2.68
N SER A 75 -12.38 11.40 3.50
CA SER A 75 -13.31 11.67 4.61
C SER A 75 -12.65 12.51 5.70
N GLU A 76 -11.41 12.20 6.07
CA GLU A 76 -10.65 12.95 7.07
C GLU A 76 -10.42 14.38 6.59
N VAL A 77 -9.94 14.56 5.34
CA VAL A 77 -9.73 15.88 4.75
C VAL A 77 -11.03 16.69 4.70
N THR A 78 -12.13 16.09 4.28
CA THR A 78 -13.42 16.82 4.20
C THR A 78 -14.03 17.14 5.57
N THR A 79 -13.76 16.31 6.58
CA THR A 79 -14.29 16.51 7.94
C THR A 79 -13.47 17.54 8.72
N ASP A 80 -12.14 17.39 8.71
CA ASP A 80 -11.25 18.19 9.55
C ASP A 80 -10.77 19.46 8.85
N PHE A 81 -10.83 19.50 7.51
CA PHE A 81 -10.35 20.62 6.69
C PHE A 81 -11.37 21.01 5.61
N ALA A 82 -12.54 21.53 6.03
CA ALA A 82 -13.62 21.91 5.12
C ALA A 82 -13.23 22.93 4.01
N GLU A 83 -12.20 23.75 4.25
CA GLU A 83 -11.66 24.70 3.28
C GLU A 83 -10.63 24.09 2.31
N GLY A 84 -10.20 22.85 2.55
CA GLY A 84 -9.23 22.14 1.73
C GLY A 84 -9.78 21.84 0.34
N THR A 85 -9.08 22.31 -0.68
CA THR A 85 -9.48 22.15 -2.10
C THR A 85 -8.61 21.16 -2.84
N THR A 86 -7.35 21.01 -2.43
CA THR A 86 -6.33 20.26 -3.17
C THR A 86 -5.47 19.46 -2.21
N LEU A 87 -5.35 18.16 -2.48
CA LEU A 87 -4.41 17.28 -1.80
C LEU A 87 -3.24 16.98 -2.72
N ILE A 88 -2.01 17.05 -2.21
CA ILE A 88 -0.79 16.75 -2.95
C ILE A 88 -0.04 15.66 -2.21
N LEU A 89 0.29 14.58 -2.89
CA LEU A 89 1.15 13.51 -2.40
C LEU A 89 2.42 13.45 -3.25
N GLU A 90 3.58 13.48 -2.60
CA GLU A 90 4.89 13.48 -3.25
C GLU A 90 5.80 12.39 -2.68
N THR A 91 6.54 11.71 -3.54
CA THR A 91 7.58 10.76 -3.13
C THR A 91 8.65 10.58 -4.21
N LEU A 92 9.73 9.88 -3.87
CA LEU A 92 10.76 9.42 -4.79
C LEU A 92 10.57 7.93 -5.04
N SER A 93 10.27 7.52 -6.27
CA SER A 93 10.05 6.11 -6.61
C SER A 93 10.75 5.72 -7.90
N GLY A 94 11.30 4.51 -7.93
CA GLY A 94 11.78 3.83 -9.13
C GLY A 94 10.81 2.77 -9.65
N ALA A 95 9.62 2.63 -9.04
CA ALA A 95 8.65 1.64 -9.44
C ALA A 95 8.12 1.91 -10.86
N VAL A 96 7.74 0.84 -11.57
CA VAL A 96 7.06 0.93 -12.86
C VAL A 96 5.59 0.66 -12.64
N LEU A 97 4.71 1.57 -13.09
CA LEU A 97 3.28 1.43 -12.87
C LEU A 97 2.70 0.46 -13.88
N THR A 98 2.34 -0.74 -13.42
CA THR A 98 1.72 -1.78 -14.22
C THR A 98 0.45 -2.28 -13.55
N ARG A 99 -0.40 -2.97 -14.33
CA ARG A 99 -1.65 -3.54 -13.83
C ARG A 99 -1.43 -4.65 -12.80
N GLU A 100 -0.22 -5.22 -12.74
CA GLU A 100 0.17 -6.20 -11.72
C GLU A 100 0.12 -5.60 -10.31
N LEU A 101 0.33 -4.28 -10.17
CA LEU A 101 0.19 -3.57 -8.89
C LEU A 101 -1.26 -3.51 -8.38
N LEU A 102 -2.26 -3.92 -9.16
CA LEU A 102 -3.63 -4.09 -8.65
C LEU A 102 -3.79 -5.39 -7.85
N PHE A 103 -2.86 -6.33 -8.02
CA PHE A 103 -2.90 -7.69 -7.49
C PHE A 103 -1.58 -8.03 -6.77
N PRO A 104 -1.26 -7.37 -5.63
CA PRO A 104 0.00 -7.58 -4.91
C PRO A 104 0.25 -9.05 -4.55
N GLU A 105 -0.80 -9.83 -4.31
CA GLU A 105 -0.72 -11.26 -4.05
C GLU A 105 -0.10 -12.06 -5.21
N MET A 106 -0.28 -11.60 -6.46
CA MET A 106 0.30 -12.25 -7.64
C MET A 106 1.78 -11.95 -7.79
N ALA A 107 2.24 -10.77 -7.36
CA ALA A 107 3.67 -10.47 -7.30
C ALA A 107 4.36 -11.39 -6.27
N LEU A 108 3.81 -11.46 -5.05
CA LEU A 108 4.32 -12.32 -4.00
C LEU A 108 4.34 -13.80 -4.41
N GLN A 109 3.25 -14.30 -5.01
CA GLN A 109 3.20 -15.70 -5.44
C GLN A 109 4.27 -16.00 -6.50
N ARG A 110 4.50 -15.09 -7.46
CA ARG A 110 5.55 -15.27 -8.48
C ARG A 110 6.94 -15.28 -7.88
N GLU A 111 7.21 -14.44 -6.88
CA GLU A 111 8.47 -14.45 -6.15
C GLU A 111 8.68 -15.77 -5.41
N LEU A 112 7.64 -16.25 -4.70
CA LEU A 112 7.66 -17.55 -4.02
C LEU A 112 7.88 -18.72 -4.99
N ASP A 113 7.24 -18.68 -6.16
CA ASP A 113 7.39 -19.71 -7.18
C ASP A 113 8.82 -19.69 -7.80
N GLN A 114 9.42 -18.50 -7.93
CA GLN A 114 10.79 -18.33 -8.46
C GLN A 114 11.88 -18.77 -7.48
N LEU A 115 11.67 -18.62 -6.17
CA LEU A 115 12.58 -19.11 -5.15
C LEU A 115 12.74 -20.65 -5.22
N GLY A 116 11.78 -21.34 -5.82
CA GLY A 116 11.81 -22.79 -6.00
C GLY A 116 11.86 -23.57 -4.67
N PRO A 117 11.78 -24.91 -4.71
CA PRO A 117 11.83 -25.73 -3.49
C PRO A 117 13.23 -25.80 -2.85
N ALA A 118 14.26 -25.21 -3.47
CA ALA A 118 15.67 -25.36 -3.09
C ALA A 118 16.24 -24.16 -2.32
N LEU A 119 15.68 -22.95 -2.47
CA LEU A 119 16.01 -21.81 -1.61
C LEU A 119 15.13 -21.89 -0.37
N GLY A 120 15.73 -22.28 0.76
CA GLY A 120 15.04 -22.21 2.04
C GLY A 120 14.63 -20.77 2.35
N LEU A 121 13.50 -20.60 3.04
CA LEU A 121 12.98 -19.31 3.53
C LEU A 121 14.07 -18.42 4.18
N GLU A 122 15.04 -19.03 4.86
CA GLU A 122 16.18 -18.33 5.47
C GLU A 122 17.06 -17.60 4.45
N GLN A 123 17.29 -18.19 3.27
CA GLN A 123 18.10 -17.58 2.22
C GLN A 123 17.35 -16.44 1.54
N ALA A 124 16.05 -16.61 1.27
CA ALA A 124 15.20 -15.54 0.77
C ALA A 124 15.13 -14.35 1.75
N LEU A 125 15.03 -14.63 3.06
CA LEU A 125 15.07 -13.59 4.08
C LEU A 125 16.43 -12.88 4.13
N LYS A 126 17.55 -13.60 3.98
CA LYS A 126 18.89 -12.99 3.90
C LYS A 126 19.02 -12.09 2.68
N GLU A 127 18.50 -12.51 1.53
CA GLU A 127 18.53 -11.71 0.30
C GLU A 127 17.70 -10.44 0.46
N ALA A 128 16.48 -10.54 1.00
CA ALA A 128 15.64 -9.36 1.28
C ALA A 128 16.31 -8.40 2.28
N LEU A 129 16.99 -8.91 3.31
CA LEU A 129 17.75 -8.08 4.25
C LEU A 129 18.96 -7.42 3.61
N ILE A 130 19.68 -8.12 2.72
CA ILE A 130 20.81 -7.55 1.98
C ILE A 130 20.32 -6.43 1.04
N GLU A 131 19.21 -6.65 0.36
CA GLU A 131 18.59 -5.64 -0.51
C GLU A 131 18.16 -4.42 0.30
N PHE A 132 17.51 -4.63 1.44
CA PHE A 132 17.14 -3.57 2.37
C PHE A 132 18.36 -2.80 2.91
N ASP A 133 19.46 -3.49 3.21
CA ASP A 133 20.72 -2.86 3.63
C ASP A 133 21.38 -2.06 2.49
N LEU A 134 21.20 -2.49 1.24
CA LEU A 134 21.82 -1.88 0.05
C LEU A 134 21.07 -0.63 -0.41
N TYR A 135 19.74 -0.69 -0.47
CA TYR A 135 18.90 0.40 -0.99
C TYR A 135 18.29 1.25 0.13
N GLY A 136 18.28 0.75 1.36
CA GLY A 136 17.59 1.36 2.49
C GLY A 136 16.09 1.06 2.50
N PRO A 137 15.39 1.47 3.57
CA PRO A 137 13.94 1.39 3.60
C PRO A 137 13.29 2.26 2.52
N PRO A 138 12.09 1.90 2.06
CA PRO A 138 11.27 2.77 1.23
C PRO A 138 11.07 4.14 1.89
N GLY A 139 11.11 5.20 1.08
CA GLY A 139 10.96 6.57 1.54
C GLY A 139 9.54 6.88 2.04
N ALA A 140 9.40 7.94 2.83
CA ALA A 140 8.10 8.45 3.25
C ALA A 140 7.38 9.19 2.10
N VAL A 141 6.05 9.12 2.08
CA VAL A 141 5.23 9.96 1.21
C VAL A 141 4.91 11.27 1.92
N GLN A 142 5.26 12.38 1.28
CA GLN A 142 4.91 13.71 1.75
C GLN A 142 3.50 14.08 1.31
N LEU A 143 2.68 14.55 2.26
CA LEU A 143 1.33 15.05 2.02
C LEU A 143 1.29 16.56 2.30
N SER A 144 0.75 17.31 1.34
CA SER A 144 0.39 18.72 1.50
C SER A 144 -1.10 18.91 1.18
N LEU A 145 -1.79 19.65 2.04
CA LEU A 145 -3.19 20.05 1.85
C LEU A 145 -3.25 21.56 1.63
N LEU A 146 -3.91 21.98 0.56
CA LEU A 146 -4.04 23.38 0.17
C LEU A 146 -5.50 23.85 0.15
N ALA A 147 -5.72 25.12 0.49
CA ALA A 147 -6.92 25.89 0.20
C ALA A 147 -6.59 26.96 -0.84
N GLY A 148 -6.87 26.66 -2.12
CA GLY A 148 -6.29 27.42 -3.24
C GLY A 148 -4.76 27.32 -3.24
N GLU A 149 -4.08 28.47 -3.16
CA GLU A 149 -2.61 28.55 -3.11
C GLU A 149 -2.03 28.49 -1.69
N ARG A 150 -2.90 28.50 -0.66
CA ARG A 150 -2.46 28.52 0.75
C ARG A 150 -2.32 27.10 1.28
N GLU A 151 -1.13 26.76 1.79
CA GLU A 151 -0.92 25.51 2.51
C GLU A 151 -1.60 25.55 3.88
N LEU A 152 -2.51 24.59 4.11
CA LEU A 152 -3.19 24.37 5.39
C LEU A 152 -2.41 23.40 6.26
N LYS A 153 -1.86 22.35 5.66
CA LYS A 153 -1.16 21.28 6.35
C LYS A 153 -0.08 20.68 5.45
N ARG A 154 1.05 20.34 6.06
CA ARG A 154 2.10 19.51 5.46
C ARG A 154 2.61 18.52 6.49
N CYS A 155 2.74 17.27 6.09
CA CYS A 155 3.28 16.20 6.92
C CYS A 155 3.81 15.04 6.07
N GLU A 156 4.54 14.13 6.70
CA GLU A 156 4.85 12.84 6.13
C GLU A 156 3.77 11.84 6.58
N LEU A 157 3.35 10.98 5.67
CA LEU A 157 2.50 9.85 6.03
C LEU A 157 3.31 8.86 6.89
N PRO A 158 2.70 8.24 7.90
CA PRO A 158 3.37 7.21 8.69
C PRO A 158 3.86 6.07 7.79
N LEU A 159 5.13 5.69 7.92
CA LEU A 159 5.77 4.65 7.11
C LEU A 159 5.10 3.27 7.25
N ASP A 160 4.49 3.00 8.41
CA ASP A 160 3.71 1.80 8.69
C ASP A 160 2.33 1.79 8.02
N CYS A 161 1.90 2.92 7.49
CA CYS A 161 0.63 3.08 6.79
C CYS A 161 0.82 3.17 5.27
N VAL A 162 1.65 4.12 4.81
CA VAL A 162 1.94 4.35 3.39
C VAL A 162 3.39 4.80 3.25
N ASP A 163 4.22 3.90 2.77
CA ASP A 163 5.52 4.22 2.22
C ASP A 163 5.45 4.39 0.69
N THR A 164 6.61 4.65 0.09
CA THR A 164 6.76 4.83 -1.36
C THR A 164 6.28 3.64 -2.18
N ASP A 165 6.49 2.42 -1.69
CA ASP A 165 6.15 1.21 -2.44
C ASP A 165 4.66 0.98 -2.36
N ILE A 166 4.07 1.06 -1.16
CA ILE A 166 2.62 1.02 -0.93
C ILE A 166 1.92 2.08 -1.78
N PHE A 167 2.49 3.28 -1.88
CA PHE A 167 1.94 4.37 -2.67
C PHE A 167 1.79 4.02 -4.16
N ALA A 168 2.69 3.22 -4.74
CA ALA A 168 2.57 2.77 -6.12
C ALA A 168 1.32 1.89 -6.35
N TYR A 169 1.01 0.99 -5.41
CA TYR A 169 -0.22 0.19 -5.46
C TYR A 169 -1.47 1.08 -5.35
N LEU A 170 -1.44 2.09 -4.47
CA LEU A 170 -2.55 3.02 -4.29
C LEU A 170 -2.79 3.88 -5.54
N LEU A 171 -1.71 4.31 -6.20
CA LEU A 171 -1.76 5.08 -7.44
C LEU A 171 -2.29 4.25 -8.61
N ALA A 172 -1.84 3.00 -8.77
CA ALA A 172 -2.35 2.09 -9.80
C ALA A 172 -3.88 1.95 -9.74
N TRP A 173 -4.45 1.87 -8.54
CA TRP A 173 -5.91 1.86 -8.35
C TRP A 173 -6.60 3.14 -8.83
N LEU A 174 -6.00 4.33 -8.62
CA LEU A 174 -6.56 5.58 -9.15
C LEU A 174 -6.57 5.60 -10.68
N LEU A 175 -5.50 5.11 -11.30
CA LEU A 175 -5.38 5.03 -12.77
C LEU A 175 -6.41 4.04 -13.35
N GLU A 176 -6.57 2.88 -12.72
CA GLU A 176 -7.57 1.88 -13.09
C GLU A 176 -8.99 2.43 -12.95
N TRP A 177 -9.31 3.09 -11.84
CA TRP A 177 -10.63 3.69 -11.62
C TRP A 177 -10.95 4.85 -12.56
N ALA A 178 -9.93 5.55 -13.06
CA ALA A 178 -10.07 6.55 -14.11
C ALA A 178 -10.14 5.94 -15.53
N GLU A 179 -10.08 4.61 -15.65
CA GLU A 179 -10.08 3.87 -16.92
C GLU A 179 -8.96 4.31 -17.88
N LEU A 180 -7.81 4.72 -17.33
CA LEU A 180 -6.64 5.05 -18.13
C LEU A 180 -6.00 3.76 -18.65
N PRO A 181 -5.64 3.67 -19.95
CA PRO A 181 -5.02 2.48 -20.50
C PRO A 181 -3.62 2.31 -19.90
N GLU A 182 -3.26 1.07 -19.54
CA GLU A 182 -1.97 0.73 -18.90
C GLU A 182 -0.76 1.24 -19.70
N SER A 183 -0.86 1.24 -21.03
CA SER A 183 0.20 1.77 -21.91
C SER A 183 0.56 3.23 -21.66
N GLN A 184 -0.28 3.99 -20.97
CA GLN A 184 -0.06 5.39 -20.61
C GLN A 184 0.38 5.57 -19.16
N TRP A 185 0.34 4.54 -18.31
CA TRP A 185 0.60 4.69 -16.87
C TRP A 185 2.03 5.18 -16.56
N ASP A 186 2.94 5.00 -17.50
CA ASP A 186 4.31 5.51 -17.46
C ASP A 186 4.49 6.87 -18.16
N ASP A 187 3.44 7.57 -18.57
CA ASP A 187 3.60 8.91 -19.14
C ASP A 187 4.07 9.90 -18.07
N GLU A 188 4.86 10.92 -18.48
CA GLU A 188 5.38 11.94 -17.55
C GLU A 188 4.27 12.74 -16.88
N ASN A 189 3.13 12.90 -17.54
CA ASN A 189 1.99 13.64 -17.03
C ASN A 189 0.70 12.89 -17.38
N LEU A 190 -0.07 12.55 -16.36
CA LEU A 190 -1.35 11.88 -16.46
C LEU A 190 -2.43 12.71 -15.79
N THR A 191 -3.61 12.71 -16.39
CA THR A 191 -4.79 13.29 -15.77
C THR A 191 -5.92 12.28 -15.83
N GLY A 192 -6.66 12.16 -14.74
CA GLY A 192 -7.74 11.21 -14.63
C GLY A 192 -8.87 11.78 -13.79
N ALA A 193 -10.06 11.23 -13.99
CA ALA A 193 -11.20 11.58 -13.17
C ALA A 193 -12.20 10.44 -13.13
N PHE A 194 -12.79 10.20 -11.97
CA PHE A 194 -13.84 9.21 -11.80
C PHE A 194 -14.88 9.67 -10.78
N SER A 195 -16.08 9.13 -10.90
CA SER A 195 -17.13 9.38 -9.92
C SER A 195 -16.99 8.38 -8.79
N LEU A 196 -17.05 8.87 -7.56
CA LEU A 196 -17.01 8.05 -6.36
C LEU A 196 -18.19 8.36 -5.44
N ARG A 197 -18.62 7.33 -4.71
CA ARG A 197 -19.57 7.46 -3.62
C ARG A 197 -19.15 6.58 -2.46
N ASP A 198 -18.87 7.20 -1.32
CA ASP A 198 -18.72 6.51 -0.05
C ASP A 198 -20.11 6.24 0.53
N LEU A 199 -20.42 4.96 0.73
CA LEU A 199 -21.72 4.54 1.27
C LEU A 199 -21.89 4.89 2.75
N GLN A 200 -20.82 5.33 3.44
CA GLN A 200 -20.84 5.61 4.87
C GLN A 200 -20.78 7.09 5.20
N ASN A 201 -19.82 7.79 4.61
CA ASN A 201 -19.50 9.15 5.02
C ASN A 201 -20.22 10.20 4.18
N THR A 202 -21.26 9.81 3.43
CA THR A 202 -22.07 10.68 2.54
C THR A 202 -21.26 11.43 1.48
N ILE A 203 -20.01 11.03 1.25
CA ILE A 203 -19.13 11.59 0.23
C ILE A 203 -19.63 11.09 -1.10
N GLU A 204 -20.10 12.00 -1.94
CA GLU A 204 -20.45 11.71 -3.32
C GLU A 204 -19.87 12.83 -4.19
N GLY A 205 -19.21 12.46 -5.27
CA GLY A 205 -18.71 13.45 -6.21
C GLY A 205 -17.80 12.86 -7.27
N ARG A 206 -17.10 13.76 -7.94
CA ARG A 206 -16.14 13.42 -8.98
C ARG A 206 -14.75 13.80 -8.48
N LEU A 207 -13.91 12.80 -8.29
CA LEU A 207 -12.50 13.01 -7.99
C LEU A 207 -11.78 13.28 -9.30
N GLN A 208 -10.96 14.32 -9.31
CA GLN A 208 -10.05 14.62 -10.41
C GLN A 208 -8.63 14.55 -9.87
N PHE A 209 -7.71 14.06 -10.68
CA PHE A 209 -6.31 14.04 -10.31
C PHE A 209 -5.41 14.35 -11.49
N GLU A 210 -4.22 14.85 -11.14
CA GLU A 210 -3.08 15.00 -12.02
C GLU A 210 -1.90 14.28 -11.38
N PHE A 211 -1.26 13.39 -12.13
CA PHE A 211 -0.05 12.72 -11.72
C PHE A 211 1.09 13.17 -12.61
N ARG A 212 2.19 13.60 -11.99
CA ARG A 212 3.43 13.96 -12.68
C ARG A 212 4.55 13.06 -12.22
N ARG A 213 5.34 12.62 -13.19
CA ARG A 213 6.53 11.80 -13.01
C ARG A 213 7.71 12.50 -13.63
N GLN A 214 8.62 13.00 -12.81
CA GLN A 214 9.82 13.70 -13.25
C GLN A 214 11.04 12.83 -13.04
N HIS A 215 11.75 12.48 -14.12
CA HIS A 215 13.02 11.74 -14.00
C HIS A 215 14.06 12.58 -13.28
N ILE A 216 14.73 11.98 -12.28
CA ILE A 216 15.83 12.60 -11.57
C ILE A 216 17.14 12.05 -12.14
N ARG A 217 17.47 10.79 -11.83
CA ARG A 217 18.68 10.05 -12.26
C ARG A 217 18.47 8.55 -12.08
N GLU A 218 19.16 7.74 -12.90
CA GLU A 218 19.33 6.28 -12.67
C GLU A 218 18.02 5.48 -12.48
N GLY A 219 16.93 5.93 -13.11
CA GLY A 219 15.62 5.26 -12.98
C GLY A 219 14.83 5.69 -11.75
N LEU A 220 15.33 6.64 -10.95
CA LEU A 220 14.60 7.30 -9.88
C LEU A 220 13.80 8.48 -10.43
N PHE A 221 12.54 8.57 -10.02
CA PHE A 221 11.62 9.63 -10.41
C PHE A 221 11.03 10.33 -9.19
N HIS A 222 10.80 11.64 -9.31
CA HIS A 222 9.93 12.39 -8.41
C HIS A 222 8.49 12.19 -8.85
N TRP A 223 7.69 11.59 -7.98
CA TRP A 223 6.27 11.34 -8.20
C TRP A 223 5.46 12.39 -7.47
N ARG A 224 4.53 13.03 -8.17
CA ARG A 224 3.65 14.05 -7.61
C ARG A 224 2.22 13.82 -8.06
N LEU A 225 1.36 13.44 -7.13
CA LEU A 225 -0.07 13.28 -7.33
C LEU A 225 -0.81 14.46 -6.73
N LEU A 226 -1.51 15.22 -7.56
CA LEU A 226 -2.48 16.22 -7.13
C LEU A 226 -3.88 15.65 -7.25
N ILE A 227 -4.69 15.76 -6.20
CA ILE A 227 -6.10 15.41 -6.19
C ILE A 227 -6.89 16.70 -5.95
N SER A 228 -7.83 16.97 -6.85
CA SER A 228 -8.72 18.13 -6.82
C SER A 228 -10.19 17.71 -6.88
N GLY A 229 -11.07 18.66 -6.56
CA GLY A 229 -12.52 18.41 -6.44
C GLY A 229 -13.03 18.35 -5.00
N LEU A 230 -12.22 18.82 -4.04
CA LEU A 230 -12.61 19.02 -2.65
C LEU A 230 -13.14 20.45 -2.42
N PRO A 231 -14.05 20.67 -1.45
CA PRO A 231 -14.78 19.66 -0.70
C PRO A 231 -15.82 18.97 -1.59
N PHE A 232 -15.98 17.65 -1.43
CA PHE A 232 -17.14 16.97 -1.99
C PHE A 232 -18.38 17.58 -1.36
N ARG A 233 -19.40 17.90 -2.17
CA ARG A 233 -20.64 18.43 -1.63
C ARG A 233 -21.20 17.38 -0.67
N PRO A 234 -21.40 17.68 0.63
CA PRO A 234 -22.17 16.78 1.47
C PRO A 234 -23.53 16.63 0.80
N LEU A 235 -23.99 15.39 0.61
CA LEU A 235 -25.35 15.13 0.18
C LEU A 235 -26.26 15.82 1.19
N THR A 236 -26.73 17.01 0.84
CA THR A 236 -27.78 17.67 1.59
C THR A 236 -28.96 16.76 1.38
N HIS A 237 -29.26 15.92 2.37
CA HIS A 237 -30.42 15.07 2.37
C HIS A 237 -31.64 16.00 2.19
N HIS A 238 -32.06 16.21 0.94
CA HIS A 238 -33.43 16.58 0.62
C HIS A 238 -34.32 15.36 0.87
N ILE A 239 -34.28 14.84 2.09
CA ILE A 239 -35.43 14.20 2.71
C ILE A 239 -36.31 15.36 3.21
N ARG A 240 -36.88 16.11 2.25
CA ARG A 240 -38.08 16.90 2.52
C ARG A 240 -39.25 16.06 2.04
N ALA A 241 -39.92 15.47 3.02
CA ALA A 241 -41.33 15.11 3.03
C ALA A 241 -41.98 14.90 1.65
N ARG A 242 -42.08 13.63 1.23
CA ARG A 242 -43.25 13.14 0.51
C ARG A 242 -44.02 12.20 1.44
N LEU A 243 -44.62 12.80 2.44
CA LEU A 243 -45.79 12.28 3.16
C LEU A 243 -46.75 13.45 3.29
N GLU A 244 -47.29 13.87 2.14
CA GLU A 244 -48.63 14.45 2.01
C GLU A 244 -49.34 13.69 0.90
#